data_AF-A0A6N6MF28-F1
#
_entry.id   AF-A0A6N6MF28-F1
#
_cell.length_a   1.000
_cell.length_b   1.000
_cell.length_c   1.000
_cell.angle_alpha   90.00
_cell.angle_beta   90.00
_cell.angle_gamma   90.00
#
_symmetry.space_group_name_H-M   'P 1'
#
loop_
_entity.id
_entity.type
_entity.pdbx_description
1 polymer ?
#
loop_
_entity_poly.entity_id
_entity_poly.type
_entity_poly.pdbx_seq_one_letter_code
_entity_poly.pdbx_strand_id
1 'polypeptide(L)'
;MIKKTINPFSAKVTIGLVQGYSKTLNSKASIIKHIQKLQDELIQSKKIFLTAAVSETIIVMSRQKEPHLTLNFINYPKFPLPETVLKEEIERLTKKLMIKFKQNRVVIEYLDETIMFEQSEGIDPNIRVK
;
A
#
# COMPACT_ATOMS: atom_id res chain seq x y z
N MET A 1 -30.60 -9.32 -13.06
CA MET A 1 -29.40 -9.16 -12.19
C MET A 1 -28.40 -10.23 -12.57
N ILE A 2 -27.13 -9.89 -12.83
CA ILE A 2 -26.09 -10.87 -13.20
C ILE A 2 -25.10 -10.97 -12.03
N LYS A 3 -24.91 -12.18 -11.49
CA LYS A 3 -23.92 -12.48 -10.45
C LYS A 3 -22.59 -12.87 -11.12
N LYS A 4 -21.48 -12.30 -10.65
CA LYS A 4 -20.12 -12.72 -11.00
C LYS A 4 -19.38 -13.10 -9.73
N THR A 5 -18.58 -14.17 -9.81
CA THR A 5 -17.83 -14.71 -8.66
C THR A 5 -16.39 -14.98 -9.07
N ILE A 6 -15.48 -14.83 -8.11
CA ILE A 6 -14.07 -15.16 -8.24
C ILE A 6 -13.56 -15.64 -6.87
N ASN A 7 -12.45 -16.37 -6.86
CA ASN A 7 -11.77 -16.71 -5.62
C ASN A 7 -11.39 -15.43 -4.86
N PRO A 8 -11.48 -15.46 -3.52
CA PRO A 8 -11.14 -14.30 -2.71
C PRO A 8 -9.67 -13.94 -2.91
N PHE A 9 -9.42 -12.65 -3.00
CA PHE A 9 -8.09 -12.06 -2.97
C PHE A 9 -8.18 -10.82 -2.08
N SER A 10 -7.19 -10.64 -1.22
CA SER A 10 -7.03 -9.45 -0.42
C SER A 10 -5.55 -9.10 -0.36
N ALA A 11 -5.24 -7.83 -0.58
CA ALA A 11 -3.94 -7.27 -0.26
C ALA A 11 -4.15 -5.97 0.50
N LYS A 12 -3.58 -5.89 1.69
CA LYS A 12 -3.63 -4.71 2.55
C LYS A 12 -2.24 -4.10 2.61
N VAL A 13 -2.10 -2.90 2.09
CA VAL A 13 -0.86 -2.11 2.15
C VAL A 13 -1.04 -1.01 3.19
N THR A 14 -0.13 -0.92 4.16
CA THR A 14 -0.13 0.16 5.16
C THR A 14 1.07 1.07 4.93
N ILE A 15 0.80 2.34 4.59
CA ILE A 15 1.84 3.33 4.26
C ILE A 15 1.80 4.51 5.24
N GLY A 16 2.97 4.88 5.76
CA GLY A 16 3.11 6.01 6.67
C GLY A 16 2.88 7.35 5.99
N LEU A 17 2.39 8.32 6.77
CA LEU A 17 2.30 9.71 6.32
C LEU A 17 3.54 10.52 6.70
N VAL A 18 4.38 10.05 7.63
CA VAL A 18 5.63 10.72 8.00
C VAL A 18 6.73 10.35 7.01
N GLN A 19 7.50 11.33 6.53
CA GLN A 19 8.64 11.07 5.65
C GLN A 19 9.83 10.56 6.46
N GLY A 20 10.27 9.32 6.24
CA GLY A 20 11.36 8.68 6.98
C GLY A 20 11.18 8.84 8.50
N TYR A 21 12.21 9.32 9.18
CA TYR A 21 12.16 9.68 10.61
C TYR A 21 12.09 11.21 10.83
N SER A 22 11.65 11.96 9.81
CA SER A 22 11.50 13.41 9.90
C SER A 22 10.20 13.80 10.59
N LYS A 23 9.94 15.10 10.74
CA LYS A 23 8.64 15.64 11.17
C LYS A 23 7.74 16.07 10.01
N THR A 24 8.16 15.83 8.76
CA THR A 24 7.42 16.27 7.57
C THR A 24 6.34 15.26 7.23
N LEU A 25 5.09 15.72 7.15
CA LEU A 25 3.93 14.92 6.80
C LEU A 25 3.62 15.03 5.29
N ASN A 26 3.48 13.88 4.65
CA ASN A 26 2.87 13.75 3.34
C ASN A 26 1.37 13.99 3.45
N SER A 27 0.82 14.82 2.58
CA SER A 27 -0.63 14.99 2.56
C SER A 27 -1.31 13.76 1.95
N LYS A 28 -2.40 13.33 2.57
CA LYS A 28 -3.24 12.21 2.08
C LYS A 28 -3.65 12.41 0.62
N ALA A 29 -4.03 13.64 0.26
CA ALA A 29 -4.40 14.02 -1.10
C ALA A 29 -3.25 13.80 -2.10
N SER A 30 -1.99 14.06 -1.71
CA SER A 30 -0.83 13.81 -2.57
C SER A 30 -0.62 12.32 -2.83
N ILE A 31 -0.78 11.49 -1.79
CA ILE A 31 -0.68 10.03 -1.91
C ILE A 31 -1.78 9.49 -2.81
N ILE A 32 -3.04 9.87 -2.58
CA ILE A 32 -4.18 9.45 -3.40
C ILE A 32 -4.00 9.87 -4.86
N LYS A 33 -3.58 11.12 -5.12
CA LYS A 33 -3.30 11.61 -6.47
C LYS A 33 -2.20 10.79 -7.15
N HIS A 34 -1.17 10.36 -6.40
CA HIS A 34 -0.12 9.53 -6.96
C HIS A 34 -0.59 8.10 -7.25
N ILE A 35 -1.41 7.51 -6.37
CA ILE A 35 -2.04 6.20 -6.60
C ILE A 35 -2.87 6.24 -7.88
N GLN A 36 -3.72 7.26 -8.04
CA GLN A 36 -4.54 7.44 -9.24
C GLN A 36 -3.67 7.55 -10.50
N LYS A 37 -2.59 8.34 -10.46
CA LYS A 37 -1.65 8.42 -11.58
C LYS A 37 -1.07 7.04 -11.95
N LEU A 38 -0.68 6.23 -10.97
CA LEU A 38 -0.14 4.89 -11.22
C LEU A 38 -1.18 3.91 -11.77
N GLN A 39 -2.44 4.05 -11.33
CA GLN A 39 -3.57 3.30 -11.87
C GLN A 39 -3.86 3.70 -13.32
N ASP A 40 -3.85 4.99 -13.65
CA ASP A 40 -4.05 5.48 -15.02
C ASP A 40 -2.96 4.97 -15.96
N GLU A 41 -1.69 5.00 -15.52
CA GLU A 41 -0.56 4.41 -16.26
C GLU A 41 -0.80 2.92 -16.54
N LEU A 42 -1.31 2.17 -15.56
CA LEU A 42 -1.62 0.74 -15.70
C LEU A 42 -2.76 0.46 -16.67
N ILE A 43 -3.82 1.26 -16.60
CA ILE A 43 -4.97 1.15 -17.50
C ILE A 43 -4.53 1.44 -18.93
N GLN A 44 -3.71 2.48 -19.14
CA GLN A 44 -3.25 2.87 -20.48
C GLN A 44 -2.30 1.83 -21.08
N SER A 45 -1.31 1.38 -20.31
CA SER A 45 -0.24 0.51 -20.80
C SER A 45 -0.59 -0.98 -20.84
N LYS A 46 -1.36 -1.48 -19.86
CA LYS A 46 -1.62 -2.92 -19.68
C LYS A 46 -3.11 -3.29 -19.64
N LYS A 47 -4.02 -2.31 -19.68
CA LYS A 47 -5.47 -2.52 -19.48
C LYS A 47 -5.80 -3.20 -18.14
N ILE A 48 -4.96 -2.95 -17.13
CA ILE A 48 -5.13 -3.48 -15.77
C ILE A 48 -5.88 -2.47 -14.91
N PHE A 49 -6.93 -2.91 -14.23
CA PHE A 49 -7.79 -2.07 -13.38
C PHE A 49 -7.61 -2.42 -11.90
N LEU A 50 -6.47 -2.01 -11.32
CA LEU A 50 -6.26 -2.17 -9.87
C LEU A 50 -7.18 -1.23 -9.10
N THR A 51 -8.05 -1.79 -8.27
CA THR A 51 -8.97 -1.02 -7.41
C THR A 51 -8.49 -1.10 -5.97
N ALA A 52 -8.46 0.04 -5.28
CA ALA A 52 -8.08 0.15 -3.88
C ALA A 52 -9.14 0.91 -3.09
N ALA A 53 -9.57 0.38 -1.95
CA ALA A 53 -10.22 1.16 -0.91
C ALA A 53 -9.16 1.82 -0.04
N VAL A 54 -9.34 3.10 0.31
CA VAL A 54 -8.37 3.87 1.08
C VAL A 54 -9.01 4.32 2.40
N SER A 55 -8.36 4.02 3.52
CA SER A 55 -8.81 4.41 4.84
C SER A 55 -7.66 5.02 5.66
N GLU A 56 -8.00 5.96 6.53
CA GLU A 56 -7.05 6.51 7.50
C GLU A 56 -6.85 5.52 8.64
N THR A 57 -5.62 5.42 9.14
CA THR A 57 -5.27 4.50 10.22
C THR A 57 -4.19 5.14 11.08
N ILE A 58 -4.28 4.96 12.40
CA ILE A 58 -3.18 5.30 13.31
C ILE A 58 -2.54 3.98 13.73
N ILE A 59 -1.24 3.85 13.48
CA ILE A 59 -0.46 2.74 14.02
C ILE A 59 0.02 3.14 15.41
N VAL A 60 -0.24 2.27 16.38
CA VAL A 60 0.12 2.47 17.78
C VAL A 60 1.15 1.42 18.16
N MET A 61 2.33 1.89 18.59
CA MET A 61 3.40 1.03 19.10
C MET A 61 4.05 1.70 20.30
N SER A 62 3.87 1.14 21.50
CA SER A 62 4.36 1.72 22.76
C SER A 62 3.91 3.19 22.91
N ARG A 63 4.83 4.15 22.96
CA ARG A 63 4.55 5.59 23.06
C ARG A 63 4.39 6.29 21.70
N GLN A 64 4.50 5.56 20.60
CA GLN A 64 4.37 6.09 19.25
C GLN A 64 2.92 5.97 18.76
N LYS A 65 2.46 7.03 18.12
CA LYS A 65 1.19 7.09 17.38
C LYS A 65 1.50 7.69 16.02
N GLU A 66 1.45 6.87 14.99
CA GLU A 66 1.88 7.28 13.66
C GLU A 66 0.72 7.27 12.67
N PRO A 67 0.48 8.40 11.99
CA PRO A 67 -0.59 8.48 11.01
C PRO A 67 -0.20 7.76 9.72
N HIS A 68 -1.11 6.94 9.23
CA HIS A 68 -0.96 6.07 8.06
C HIS A 68 -2.20 6.12 7.17
N LEU A 69 -2.03 5.66 5.93
CA LEU A 69 -3.13 5.21 5.08
C LEU A 69 -3.05 3.69 4.92
N THR A 70 -4.21 3.05 4.97
CA THR A 70 -4.37 1.65 4.59
C THR A 70 -5.03 1.60 3.22
N LEU A 71 -4.43 0.85 2.30
CA LEU A 71 -4.92 0.58 0.95
C LEU A 71 -5.32 -0.89 0.88
N ASN A 72 -6.60 -1.16 0.65
CA ASN A 72 -7.12 -2.51 0.51
C ASN A 72 -7.46 -2.80 -0.95
N PHE A 73 -6.76 -3.75 -1.54
CA PHE A 73 -6.99 -4.20 -2.91
C PHE A 73 -7.75 -5.52 -2.91
N ILE A 74 -8.63 -5.67 -3.90
CA ILE A 74 -9.39 -6.89 -4.16
C ILE A 74 -9.26 -7.28 -5.63
N ASN A 75 -9.49 -8.56 -5.93
CA ASN A 75 -9.68 -9.00 -7.31
C ASN A 75 -11.12 -8.68 -7.76
N TYR A 76 -11.31 -7.51 -8.38
CA TYR A 76 -12.64 -7.00 -8.68
C TYR A 76 -13.34 -7.88 -9.75
N PRO A 77 -14.50 -8.52 -9.47
CA PRO A 77 -15.08 -9.55 -10.34
C PRO A 77 -15.45 -9.11 -11.77
N LYS A 78 -15.54 -7.79 -12.01
CA LYS A 78 -15.78 -7.25 -13.36
C LYS A 78 -14.54 -7.32 -14.25
N PHE A 79 -13.35 -7.20 -13.65
CA PHE A 79 -12.04 -7.17 -14.32
C PHE A 79 -11.08 -8.12 -13.60
N PRO A 80 -11.37 -9.44 -13.61
CA PRO A 80 -10.58 -10.39 -12.86
C PRO A 80 -9.17 -10.52 -13.43
N LEU A 81 -8.19 -10.66 -12.55
CA LEU A 81 -6.78 -10.87 -12.92
C LEU A 81 -6.25 -12.13 -12.22
N PRO A 82 -5.23 -12.78 -12.78
CA PRO A 82 -4.46 -13.79 -12.06
C PRO A 82 -3.87 -13.21 -10.77
N GLU A 83 -3.83 -14.02 -9.71
CA GLU A 83 -3.31 -13.60 -8.41
C GLU A 83 -1.85 -13.12 -8.48
N THR A 84 -1.02 -13.82 -9.25
CA THR A 84 0.39 -13.42 -9.48
C THR A 84 0.50 -12.02 -10.06
N VAL A 85 -0.33 -11.69 -11.06
CA VAL A 85 -0.38 -10.35 -11.67
C VAL A 85 -0.85 -9.30 -10.66
N LEU A 86 -1.83 -9.63 -9.81
CA LEU A 86 -2.27 -8.72 -8.75
C LEU A 86 -1.15 -8.44 -7.76
N LYS A 87 -0.49 -9.48 -7.24
CA LYS A 87 0.63 -9.34 -6.30
C LYS A 87 1.75 -8.49 -6.93
N GLU A 88 2.19 -8.83 -8.14
CA GLU A 88 3.24 -8.10 -8.87
C GLU A 88 2.93 -6.60 -9.03
N GLU A 89 1.72 -6.27 -9.46
CA GLU A 89 1.36 -4.86 -9.72
C GLU A 89 1.10 -4.07 -8.44
N ILE A 90 0.56 -4.71 -7.39
CA ILE A 90 0.38 -4.10 -6.07
C ILE A 90 1.74 -3.86 -5.41
N GLU A 91 2.66 -4.80 -5.48
CA GLU A 91 4.04 -4.61 -5.02
C GLU A 91 4.75 -3.50 -5.78
N ARG A 92 4.63 -3.46 -7.11
CA ARG A 92 5.24 -2.41 -7.94
C ARG A 92 4.70 -1.03 -7.58
N LEU A 93 3.37 -0.90 -7.42
CA LEU A 93 2.72 0.32 -6.95
C LEU A 93 3.25 0.70 -5.56
N THR A 94 3.35 -0.26 -4.65
CA THR A 94 3.83 -0.06 -3.28
C THR A 94 5.28 0.43 -3.25
N LYS A 95 6.18 -0.20 -4.01
CA LYS A 95 7.59 0.24 -4.16
C LYS A 95 7.68 1.67 -4.69
N LYS A 96 6.87 2.02 -5.70
CA LYS A 96 6.81 3.41 -6.23
C LYS A 96 6.32 4.41 -5.19
N LEU A 97 5.29 4.08 -4.40
CA LEU A 97 4.82 4.92 -3.31
C LEU A 97 5.88 5.10 -2.23
N MET A 98 6.52 4.01 -1.82
CA MET A 98 7.57 3.98 -0.82
C MET A 98 8.71 4.94 -1.19
N ILE A 99 9.20 4.85 -2.43
CA ILE A 99 10.25 5.75 -2.96
C ILE A 99 9.75 7.19 -3.01
N LYS A 100 8.55 7.43 -3.58
CA LYS A 100 8.02 8.78 -3.78
C LYS A 100 7.79 9.53 -2.46
N PHE A 101 7.32 8.82 -1.44
CA PHE A 101 6.95 9.38 -0.15
C PHE A 101 7.99 9.14 0.94
N LYS A 102 9.18 8.67 0.56
CA LYS A 102 10.35 8.46 1.43
C LYS A 102 10.01 7.59 2.64
N GLN A 103 9.33 6.48 2.39
CA GLN A 103 9.00 5.51 3.44
C GLN A 103 10.18 4.56 3.62
N ASN A 104 10.61 4.34 4.86
CA ASN A 104 11.70 3.41 5.16
C ASN A 104 11.23 1.97 5.08
N ARG A 105 10.00 1.70 5.55
CA ARG A 105 9.36 0.40 5.54
C ARG A 105 7.92 0.51 5.08
N VAL A 106 7.46 -0.48 4.33
CA VAL A 106 6.04 -0.66 3.98
C VAL A 106 5.73 -2.14 4.03
N VAL A 107 4.61 -2.51 4.65
CA VAL A 107 4.14 -3.89 4.79
C VAL A 107 2.95 -4.13 3.87
N ILE A 108 2.90 -5.31 3.27
CA ILE A 108 1.75 -5.82 2.52
C ILE A 108 1.30 -7.13 3.16
N GLU A 109 0.05 -7.19 3.59
CA GLU A 109 -0.61 -8.39 4.10
C GLU A 109 -1.49 -8.97 3.01
N TYR A 110 -1.15 -10.17 2.52
CA TYR A 110 -1.98 -10.99 1.66
C TYR A 110 -2.76 -12.03 2.51
N LEU A 111 -3.58 -12.85 1.85
CA LEU A 111 -4.31 -13.93 2.55
C LEU A 111 -3.40 -15.07 3.01
N ASP A 112 -2.27 -15.27 2.34
CA ASP A 112 -1.34 -16.39 2.50
C ASP A 112 0.01 -15.97 3.11
N GLU A 113 0.40 -14.71 2.98
CA GLU A 113 1.69 -14.21 3.44
C GLU A 113 1.64 -12.73 3.85
N THR A 114 2.63 -12.31 4.64
CA THR A 114 2.91 -10.91 4.90
C THR A 114 4.33 -10.62 4.45
N ILE A 115 4.48 -9.63 3.58
CA ILE A 115 5.79 -9.19 3.08
C ILE A 115 6.11 -7.77 3.54
N MET A 116 7.39 -7.45 3.62
CA MET A 116 7.87 -6.11 3.95
C MET A 116 8.88 -5.66 2.91
N PHE A 117 8.73 -4.42 2.45
CA PHE A 117 9.79 -3.71 1.76
C PHE A 117 10.48 -2.76 2.74
N GLU A 118 11.80 -2.70 2.66
CA GLU A 118 12.64 -1.93 3.58
C GLU A 118 13.83 -1.32 2.81
N GLN A 119 14.15 -0.04 3.06
CA GLN A 119 15.28 0.67 2.43
C GLN A 119 16.62 0.42 3.16
N SER A 120 16.59 0.12 4.47
CA SER A 120 17.77 -0.14 5.29
C SER A 120 17.40 -0.94 6.54
N GLU A 121 18.33 -1.73 7.06
CA GLU A 121 18.15 -2.55 8.28
C GLU A 121 18.01 -1.74 9.59
N GLY A 122 18.15 -0.41 9.52
CA GLY A 122 18.16 0.46 10.69
C GLY A 122 16.80 0.55 11.38
N ILE A 123 16.78 0.52 12.72
CA ILE A 123 15.57 0.69 13.52
C ILE A 123 15.27 2.19 13.69
N ASP A 124 13.99 2.58 13.80
CA ASP A 124 13.65 3.96 14.14
C ASP A 124 14.34 4.35 15.46
N PRO A 125 15.20 5.38 15.48
CA PRO A 125 15.95 5.78 16.66
C PRO A 125 15.06 6.22 17.83
N ASN A 126 13.78 6.51 17.59
CA ASN A 126 12.82 6.85 18.64
C ASN A 126 12.25 5.62 19.36
N ILE A 127 12.50 4.41 18.85
CA ILE A 127 12.09 3.17 19.51
C ILE A 127 13.02 2.93 20.70
N ARG A 128 12.46 3.05 21.90
CA ARG A 128 13.16 2.68 23.14
C ARG A 128 12.99 1.20 23.39
N VAL A 129 13.99 0.41 23.02
CA VAL A 129 14.16 -0.95 23.53
C VAL A 129 14.71 -0.78 24.95
N LYS A 130 14.04 -1.34 25.95
CA LYS A 130 14.52 -1.27 27.35
C LYS A 130 15.89 -1.91 27.50
#